data_AF-A0A6N7PL23-F1
#
_entry.id   AF-A0A6N7PL23-F1
#
_cell.length_a   1.000
_cell.length_b   1.000
_cell.length_c   1.000
_cell.angle_alpha   90.00
_cell.angle_beta   90.00
_cell.angle_gamma   90.00
#
_symmetry.space_group_name_H-M   'P 1'
#
loop_
_entity.id
_entity.type
_entity.pdbx_description
1 polymer ?
#
loop_
_entity_poly.entity_id
_entity_poly.type
_entity_poly.pdbx_seq_one_letter_code
_entity_poly.pdbx_strand_id
1 'polypeptide(L)'
;MADQQSPRRLELAGVAPAAFALSELGRYPSFAHHPTCGRHDHHLVRPFGVPLCLGCACMYPGIGVALVALLVVSPARDFTTAFWVAVASLGCVVPTFFQPFVQRRWYKIPARFLLGVGFGLVAGAAWLVPNSLVGWAIRVGLVVTTLALGTAALRLRSRRLDDPCKGCPWGAFPVCAHNLPALRRIREAQGPDPFVDSLIAELEPLAPYPPRLGQTPPVPRPGQFQFHVAPPPNP
;
A
#
# COMPACT_ATOMS: atom_id res chain seq x y z
N MET A 1 -9.31 -2.44 25.24
CA MET A 1 -10.54 -1.63 25.43
C MET A 1 -10.62 -0.68 24.24
N ALA A 2 -11.52 -0.73 23.26
CA ALA A 2 -12.67 -1.58 22.90
C ALA A 2 -12.31 -2.35 21.59
N ASP A 3 -12.81 -3.54 21.30
CA ASP A 3 -14.19 -3.79 20.86
C ASP A 3 -14.53 -5.27 21.16
N GLN A 4 -15.17 -5.51 22.30
CA GLN A 4 -15.92 -6.73 22.55
C GLN A 4 -17.34 -6.43 22.07
N GLN A 5 -17.82 -7.23 21.11
CA GLN A 5 -19.17 -7.22 20.51
C GLN A 5 -19.33 -6.43 19.20
N SER A 6 -18.73 -6.93 18.11
CA SER A 6 -19.18 -6.58 16.76
C SER A 6 -20.49 -7.32 16.43
N PRO A 7 -21.59 -6.63 16.08
CA PRO A 7 -22.89 -7.20 15.72
C PRO A 7 -22.95 -7.98 14.39
N ARG A 8 -21.81 -8.28 13.75
CA ARG A 8 -21.72 -9.00 12.46
C ARG A 8 -21.95 -10.52 12.53
N ARG A 9 -22.57 -11.06 13.59
CA ARG A 9 -22.99 -12.47 13.63
C ARG A 9 -24.34 -12.73 12.93
N LEU A 10 -25.12 -11.70 12.60
CA LEU A 10 -26.55 -11.87 12.31
C LEU A 10 -27.01 -11.74 10.84
N GLU A 11 -26.14 -11.46 9.86
CA GLU A 11 -26.56 -11.35 8.43
C GLU A 11 -25.55 -11.96 7.43
N LEU A 12 -25.05 -13.16 7.72
CA LEU A 12 -24.30 -13.98 6.74
C LEU A 12 -25.08 -15.22 6.31
N ALA A 13 -26.41 -15.14 6.30
CA ALA A 13 -27.32 -16.26 6.00
C ALA A 13 -27.31 -16.74 4.53
N GLY A 14 -26.28 -16.43 3.74
CA GLY A 14 -26.21 -16.83 2.33
C GLY A 14 -24.84 -16.71 1.65
N VAL A 15 -23.78 -16.32 2.37
CA VAL A 15 -22.42 -16.32 1.79
C VAL A 15 -21.76 -17.65 2.09
N ALA A 16 -21.33 -18.35 1.05
CA ALA A 16 -20.62 -19.63 1.22
C ALA A 16 -19.42 -19.47 2.19
N PRO A 17 -19.18 -20.43 3.10
CA PRO A 17 -18.10 -20.36 4.10
C PRO A 17 -16.73 -19.97 3.51
N ALA A 18 -16.41 -20.50 2.33
CA ALA A 18 -15.19 -20.18 1.60
C ALA A 18 -15.08 -18.69 1.21
N ALA A 19 -16.17 -18.07 0.75
CA ALA A 19 -16.18 -16.66 0.37
C ALA A 19 -16.01 -15.75 1.60
N PHE A 20 -16.63 -16.11 2.74
CA PHE A 20 -16.40 -15.41 3.99
C PHE A 20 -14.92 -15.52 4.43
N ALA A 21 -14.37 -16.73 4.47
CA ALA A 21 -12.98 -16.96 4.87
C ALA A 21 -12.01 -16.17 3.99
N LEU A 22 -12.18 -16.19 2.66
CA LEU A 22 -11.36 -15.41 1.74
C LEU A 22 -11.47 -13.89 1.98
N SER A 23 -12.69 -13.40 2.25
CA SER A 23 -12.89 -11.97 2.55
C SER A 23 -12.18 -11.52 3.84
N GLU A 24 -12.15 -12.39 4.85
CA GLU A 24 -11.52 -12.10 6.13
C GLU A 24 -9.99 -12.19 6.03
N LEU A 25 -9.47 -13.18 5.30
CA LEU A 25 -8.02 -13.34 5.04
C LEU A 25 -7.44 -12.23 4.17
N GLY A 26 -8.27 -11.62 3.32
CA GLY A 26 -7.91 -10.46 2.50
C GLY A 26 -7.86 -9.14 3.28
N ARG A 27 -8.33 -9.11 4.54
CA ARG A 27 -8.26 -7.88 5.34
C ARG A 27 -6.83 -7.57 5.74
N TYR A 28 -6.43 -6.34 5.48
CA TYR A 28 -5.16 -5.84 5.96
C TYR A 28 -5.31 -5.14 7.32
N PRO A 29 -4.28 -5.13 8.18
CA PRO A 29 -4.28 -4.37 9.41
C PRO A 29 -4.51 -2.87 9.16
N SER A 30 -5.14 -2.18 10.11
CA SER A 30 -5.29 -0.72 10.06
C SER A 30 -3.93 -0.06 9.78
N PHE A 31 -3.85 0.76 8.73
CA PHE A 31 -2.65 1.47 8.26
C PHE A 31 -1.55 0.66 7.55
N ALA A 32 -1.66 -0.66 7.49
CA ALA A 32 -0.83 -1.50 6.62
C ALA A 32 -1.72 -1.96 5.46
N HIS A 33 -1.50 -1.49 4.23
CA HIS A 33 -2.17 -2.06 3.06
C HIS A 33 -1.41 -3.25 2.45
N HIS A 34 -0.51 -3.84 3.26
CA HIS A 34 0.33 -4.96 2.88
C HIS A 34 0.36 -5.98 4.03
N PRO A 35 0.54 -7.28 3.73
CA PRO A 35 0.74 -8.31 4.74
C PRO A 35 1.95 -7.99 5.62
N THR A 36 1.89 -8.35 6.91
CA THR A 36 2.98 -8.11 7.87
C THR A 36 4.00 -9.25 7.88
N CYS A 37 4.38 -9.73 6.69
CA CYS A 37 5.34 -10.83 6.53
C CYS A 37 6.74 -10.31 6.19
N GLY A 38 7.77 -11.13 6.42
CA GLY A 38 9.17 -10.77 6.14
C GLY A 38 9.45 -10.37 4.69
N ARG A 39 8.64 -10.83 3.72
CA ARG A 39 8.77 -10.42 2.30
C ARG A 39 8.34 -8.97 2.06
N HIS A 40 7.38 -8.46 2.82
CA HIS A 40 6.92 -7.08 2.73
C HIS A 40 7.60 -6.15 3.74
N ASP A 41 8.59 -6.62 4.50
CA ASP A 41 9.27 -5.81 5.53
C ASP A 41 9.86 -4.51 4.97
N HIS A 42 10.35 -4.55 3.72
CA HIS A 42 10.86 -3.38 3.01
C HIS A 42 9.79 -2.35 2.57
N HIS A 43 8.51 -2.70 2.71
CA HIS A 43 7.36 -1.81 2.51
C HIS A 43 6.73 -1.35 3.83
N LEU A 44 7.27 -1.78 4.96
CA LEU A 44 6.75 -1.47 6.29
C LEU A 44 7.77 -0.62 7.08
N VAL A 45 7.26 0.18 8.00
CA VAL A 45 8.02 0.82 9.06
C VAL A 45 7.38 0.47 10.40
N ARG A 46 8.18 0.34 11.45
CA ARG A 46 7.69 -0.07 12.78
C ARG A 46 8.02 0.96 13.85
N PRO A 47 7.48 2.20 13.78
CA PRO A 47 7.62 3.12 14.92
C PRO A 47 6.97 2.46 16.15
N PHE A 48 7.72 2.38 17.25
CA PHE A 48 7.26 1.77 18.50
C PHE A 48 6.74 0.33 18.36
N GLY A 49 7.25 -0.43 17.38
CA GLY A 49 6.84 -1.81 17.12
C GLY A 49 5.54 -1.98 16.31
N VAL A 50 4.82 -0.90 16.00
CA VAL A 50 3.55 -0.96 15.24
C VAL A 50 3.83 -0.95 13.74
N PRO A 51 3.43 -1.98 12.96
CA PRO A 51 3.66 -2.02 11.53
C PRO A 51 2.78 -1.02 10.79
N LEU A 52 3.38 0.00 10.20
CA LEU A 52 2.73 0.97 9.32
C LEU A 52 3.24 0.80 7.90
N CYS A 53 2.38 1.10 6.92
CA CYS A 53 2.86 1.22 5.55
C CYS A 53 3.90 2.34 5.44
N LEU A 54 5.07 2.02 4.90
CA LEU A 54 6.14 2.99 4.61
C LEU A 54 5.62 4.15 3.74
N GLY A 55 4.64 3.90 2.88
CA GLY A 55 4.01 4.95 2.10
C GLY A 55 3.23 5.96 2.93
N CYS A 56 2.25 5.48 3.70
CA CYS A 56 1.42 6.35 4.55
C CYS A 56 2.26 7.06 5.62
N ALA A 57 3.19 6.34 6.25
CA ALA A 57 4.07 6.88 7.28
C ALA A 57 4.96 8.03 6.79
N CYS A 58 5.35 8.04 5.50
CA CYS A 58 6.12 9.15 4.91
C CYS A 58 5.21 10.22 4.30
N MET A 59 4.10 9.83 3.69
CA MET A 59 3.21 10.74 2.96
C MET A 59 2.47 11.71 3.89
N TYR A 60 1.92 11.22 5.01
CA TYR A 60 1.18 12.07 5.95
C TYR A 60 2.00 13.19 6.60
N PRO A 61 3.21 12.94 7.15
CA PRO A 61 4.03 14.04 7.65
C PRO A 61 4.44 15.02 6.55
N GLY A 62 4.64 14.56 5.31
CA GLY A 62 4.88 15.44 4.16
C GLY A 62 3.71 16.38 3.88
N ILE A 63 2.48 15.86 3.90
CA ILE A 63 1.26 16.68 3.81
C ILE A 63 1.19 17.67 4.97
N GLY A 64 1.46 17.24 6.20
CA GLY A 64 1.49 18.11 7.38
C GLY A 64 2.47 19.27 7.23
N VAL A 65 3.70 19.01 6.75
CA VAL A 65 4.71 20.04 6.47
C VAL A 65 4.23 21.03 5.40
N ALA A 66 3.62 20.54 4.32
CA ALA A 66 3.07 21.42 3.29
C ALA A 66 1.95 22.32 3.84
N LEU A 67 1.05 21.80 4.67
CA LEU A 67 -0.01 22.60 5.29
C LEU A 67 0.56 23.69 6.20
N VAL A 68 1.56 23.36 7.03
CA VAL A 68 2.25 24.35 7.88
C VAL A 68 2.93 25.41 7.03
N ALA A 69 3.63 25.02 5.95
CA ALA A 69 4.25 25.98 5.03
C ALA A 69 3.21 26.90 4.36
N LEU A 70 2.06 26.35 3.98
CA LEU A 70 0.97 27.13 3.39
C LEU A 70 0.36 28.13 4.37
N LEU A 71 0.32 27.86 5.68
CA LEU A 71 -0.14 28.84 6.67
C LEU A 71 0.75 30.09 6.70
N VAL A 72 2.06 29.94 6.46
CA VAL A 72 3.00 31.06 6.40
C VAL A 72 2.83 31.88 5.11
N VAL A 73 2.52 31.21 3.99
CA VAL A 73 2.36 31.83 2.66
C VAL A 73 0.94 32.34 2.40
N SER A 74 -0.06 31.88 3.17
CA SER A 74 -1.49 32.12 2.95
C SER A 74 -1.95 33.59 2.86
N PRO A 75 -1.28 34.60 3.46
CA PRO A 75 -1.73 35.98 3.31
C PRO A 75 -1.70 36.48 1.85
N ALA A 76 -0.86 35.89 0.99
CA ALA A 76 -0.70 36.26 -0.41
C ALA A 76 -1.64 35.45 -1.33
N ARG A 77 -2.91 35.87 -1.44
CA ARG A 77 -3.88 35.27 -2.39
C ARG A 77 -3.78 35.89 -3.77
N ASP A 78 -2.68 35.65 -4.45
CA ASP A 78 -2.42 36.15 -5.79
C ASP A 78 -1.94 35.04 -6.75
N PHE A 79 -2.04 35.30 -8.05
CA PHE A 79 -1.67 34.33 -9.09
C PHE A 79 -0.18 33.98 -9.09
N THR A 80 0.69 34.94 -8.75
CA THR A 80 2.15 34.73 -8.73
C THR A 80 2.52 33.73 -7.64
N THR A 81 2.00 33.93 -6.42
CA THR A 81 2.22 33.01 -5.31
C THR A 81 1.65 31.62 -5.63
N ALA A 82 0.42 31.55 -6.14
CA ALA A 82 -0.18 30.27 -6.53
C ALA A 82 0.64 29.53 -7.60
N PHE A 83 1.18 30.25 -8.60
CA PHE A 83 2.03 29.70 -9.64
C PHE A 83 3.31 29.09 -9.06
N TRP A 84 4.04 29.83 -8.22
CA TRP A 84 5.28 29.33 -7.62
C TRP A 84 5.04 28.13 -6.69
N VAL A 85 3.94 28.13 -5.94
CA VAL A 85 3.54 26.97 -5.13
C VAL A 85 3.23 25.75 -6.01
N ALA A 86 2.57 25.94 -7.16
CA ALA A 86 2.31 24.87 -8.12
C ALA A 86 3.60 24.33 -8.75
N VAL A 87 4.56 25.19 -9.10
CA VAL A 87 5.88 24.79 -9.60
C VAL A 87 6.67 24.00 -8.55
N ALA A 88 6.68 24.48 -7.30
CA ALA A 88 7.32 23.77 -6.20
C ALA A 88 6.69 22.39 -5.94
N SER A 89 5.35 22.30 -6.02
CA SER A 89 4.63 21.02 -5.97
C SER A 89 5.12 20.05 -7.05
N LEU A 90 5.20 20.51 -8.31
CA LEU A 90 5.66 19.66 -9.42
C LEU A 90 7.08 19.14 -9.18
N GLY A 91 7.98 20.00 -8.70
CA GLY A 91 9.33 19.60 -8.30
C GLY A 91 9.35 18.50 -7.22
N CYS A 92 8.45 18.58 -6.24
CA CYS A 92 8.32 17.56 -5.19
C CYS A 92 7.80 16.20 -5.70
N VAL A 93 7.07 16.17 -6.81
CA VAL A 93 6.55 14.91 -7.39
C VAL A 93 7.63 14.18 -8.21
N VAL A 94 8.62 14.88 -8.76
CA VAL A 94 9.67 14.32 -9.64
C VAL A 94 10.32 13.04 -9.07
N PRO A 95 10.76 12.98 -7.80
CA PRO A 95 11.39 11.77 -7.25
C PRO A 95 10.50 10.51 -7.30
N THR A 96 9.18 10.68 -7.31
CA THR A 96 8.20 9.58 -7.41
C THR A 96 8.28 8.86 -8.76
N PHE A 97 8.56 9.59 -9.84
CA PHE A 97 8.72 8.98 -11.17
C PHE A 97 10.02 8.17 -11.31
N PHE A 98 11.04 8.51 -10.52
CA PHE A 98 12.30 7.76 -10.47
C PHE A 98 12.24 6.57 -9.48
N GLN A 99 11.28 6.54 -8.56
CA GLN A 99 11.13 5.49 -7.55
C GLN A 99 11.06 4.06 -8.10
N PRO A 100 10.41 3.77 -9.26
CA PRO A 100 10.43 2.43 -9.85
C PRO A 100 11.82 1.92 -10.20
N PHE A 101 12.76 2.83 -10.53
CA PHE A 101 14.13 2.50 -10.93
C PHE A 101 15.07 2.37 -9.72
N VAL A 102 14.79 3.09 -8.63
CA VAL A 102 15.61 3.06 -7.41
C VAL A 102 14.80 2.46 -6.25
N GLN A 103 14.79 1.12 -6.17
CA GLN A 103 14.02 0.39 -5.15
C GLN A 103 14.65 0.40 -3.73
N ARG A 104 15.69 1.22 -3.51
CA ARG A 104 16.42 1.29 -2.23
C ARG A 104 15.63 2.06 -1.16
N ARG A 105 15.64 1.58 0.09
CA ARG A 105 14.87 2.15 1.21
C ARG A 105 15.19 3.63 1.46
N TRP A 106 16.47 4.01 1.42
CA TRP A 106 16.91 5.38 1.63
C TRP A 106 16.40 6.37 0.59
N TYR A 107 16.07 5.90 -0.62
CA TYR A 107 15.45 6.72 -1.68
C TYR A 107 13.92 6.75 -1.56
N LYS A 108 13.32 5.60 -1.23
CA LYS A 108 11.86 5.45 -1.09
C LYS A 108 11.27 6.37 -0.02
N ILE A 109 11.95 6.55 1.11
CA ILE A 109 11.51 7.41 2.21
C ILE A 109 11.36 8.88 1.75
N PRO A 110 12.43 9.57 1.31
CA PRO A 110 12.34 10.97 0.91
C PRO A 110 11.43 11.15 -0.30
N ALA A 111 11.43 10.24 -1.28
CA ALA A 111 10.54 10.35 -2.44
C ALA A 111 9.05 10.35 -2.04
N ARG A 112 8.64 9.49 -1.10
CA ARG A 112 7.23 9.44 -0.64
C ARG A 112 6.88 10.59 0.30
N PHE A 113 7.84 11.07 1.08
CA PHE A 113 7.66 12.28 1.88
C PHE A 113 7.44 13.49 0.97
N LEU A 114 8.31 13.70 -0.02
CA LEU A 114 8.19 14.78 -1.01
C LEU A 114 6.90 14.65 -1.83
N LEU A 115 6.46 13.44 -2.18
CA LEU A 115 5.14 13.23 -2.79
C LEU A 115 4.01 13.79 -1.90
N GLY A 116 4.06 13.53 -0.59
CA GLY A 116 3.11 14.10 0.37
C GLY A 116 3.17 15.63 0.41
N VAL A 117 4.38 16.20 0.42
CA VAL A 117 4.59 17.66 0.33
C VAL A 117 3.96 18.21 -0.94
N GLY A 118 4.25 17.62 -2.10
CA GLY A 118 3.69 18.02 -3.39
C GLY A 118 2.16 17.97 -3.42
N PHE A 119 1.54 16.90 -2.87
CA PHE A 119 0.08 16.81 -2.75
C PHE A 119 -0.51 17.93 -1.88
N GLY A 120 0.12 18.26 -0.76
CA GLY A 120 -0.31 19.39 0.07
C GLY A 120 -0.16 20.73 -0.67
N LEU A 121 0.98 20.95 -1.33
CA LEU A 121 1.27 22.18 -2.08
C LEU A 121 0.35 22.37 -3.28
N VAL A 122 -0.01 21.32 -4.05
CA VAL A 122 -0.96 21.49 -5.17
C VAL A 122 -2.36 21.85 -4.69
N ALA A 123 -2.81 21.28 -3.57
CA ALA A 123 -4.06 21.68 -2.93
C ALA A 123 -3.99 23.13 -2.44
N GLY A 124 -2.86 23.53 -1.87
CA GLY A 124 -2.56 24.91 -1.49
C GLY A 124 -2.56 25.87 -2.68
N ALA A 125 -1.93 25.51 -3.80
CA ALA A 125 -1.94 26.31 -5.01
C ALA A 125 -3.37 26.54 -5.50
N ALA A 126 -4.19 25.49 -5.55
CA ALA A 126 -5.61 25.61 -5.93
C ALA A 126 -6.41 26.50 -4.96
N TRP A 127 -6.06 26.52 -3.67
CA TRP A 127 -6.65 27.40 -2.67
C TRP A 127 -6.25 28.87 -2.83
N LEU A 128 -4.97 29.14 -3.15
CA LEU A 128 -4.41 30.49 -3.27
C LEU A 128 -4.86 31.23 -4.54
N VAL A 129 -5.27 30.50 -5.59
CA VAL A 129 -5.80 31.10 -6.82
C VAL A 129 -7.01 32.00 -6.51
N PRO A 130 -7.15 33.21 -7.09
CA PRO A 130 -8.33 34.05 -6.88
C PRO A 130 -9.66 33.42 -7.36
N ASN A 131 -10.80 33.88 -6.83
CA ASN A 131 -12.15 33.41 -7.21
C ASN A 131 -12.67 34.11 -8.48
N SER A 132 -11.90 34.06 -9.58
CA SER A 132 -12.31 34.55 -10.90
C SER A 132 -12.60 33.39 -11.86
N LEU A 133 -13.21 33.67 -13.01
CA LEU A 133 -13.44 32.66 -14.06
C LEU A 133 -12.12 31.97 -14.47
N VAL A 134 -11.07 32.77 -14.69
CA VAL A 134 -9.71 32.28 -14.98
C VAL A 134 -9.18 31.43 -13.82
N GLY A 135 -9.43 31.85 -12.57
CA GLY A 135 -9.01 31.09 -11.40
C GLY A 135 -9.69 29.73 -11.27
N TRP A 136 -10.97 29.62 -11.62
CA TRP A 136 -11.67 28.32 -11.69
C TRP A 136 -11.10 27.42 -12.79
N ALA A 137 -10.81 27.97 -13.97
CA ALA A 137 -10.16 27.22 -15.04
C ALA A 137 -8.80 26.66 -14.60
N ILE A 138 -7.99 27.46 -13.89
CA ILE A 138 -6.69 27.01 -13.34
C ILE A 138 -6.89 25.89 -12.31
N ARG A 139 -7.87 25.99 -11.40
CA ARG A 139 -8.16 24.93 -10.41
C ARG A 139 -8.50 23.60 -11.09
N VAL A 140 -9.38 23.64 -12.09
CA VAL A 140 -9.74 22.45 -12.88
C VAL A 140 -8.49 21.89 -13.57
N GLY A 141 -7.67 22.75 -14.17
CA GLY A 141 -6.39 22.37 -14.75
C GLY A 141 -5.47 21.65 -13.76
N LEU A 142 -5.27 22.21 -12.56
CA LEU A 142 -4.46 21.60 -11.50
C LEU A 142 -4.98 20.22 -11.08
N VAL A 143 -6.29 20.06 -10.93
CA VAL A 143 -6.92 18.76 -10.61
C VAL A 143 -6.68 17.76 -11.72
N VAL A 144 -6.96 18.13 -12.98
CA VAL A 144 -6.78 17.25 -14.15
C VAL A 144 -5.30 16.84 -14.30
N THR A 145 -4.37 17.78 -14.20
CA THR A 145 -2.93 17.51 -14.25
C THR A 145 -2.48 16.58 -13.13
N THR A 146 -2.96 16.81 -11.90
CA THR A 146 -2.63 15.95 -10.74
C THR A 146 -3.13 14.52 -10.94
N LEU A 147 -4.38 14.35 -11.40
CA LEU A 147 -4.94 13.03 -11.70
C LEU A 147 -4.20 12.33 -12.85
N ALA A 148 -3.84 13.06 -13.90
CA ALA A 148 -3.09 12.54 -15.02
C ALA A 148 -1.69 12.07 -14.60
N LEU A 149 -0.95 12.89 -13.85
CA LEU A 149 0.37 12.55 -13.30
C LEU A 149 0.29 11.37 -12.33
N GLY A 150 -0.70 11.36 -11.44
CA GLY A 150 -0.94 10.25 -10.52
C GLY A 150 -1.21 8.94 -11.26
N THR A 151 -2.06 8.98 -12.28
CA THR A 151 -2.34 7.83 -13.14
C THR A 151 -1.09 7.36 -13.89
N ALA A 152 -0.30 8.28 -14.43
CA ALA A 152 0.94 7.96 -15.11
C ALA A 152 1.96 7.30 -14.17
N ALA A 153 2.14 7.84 -12.96
CA ALA A 153 3.03 7.27 -11.95
C ALA A 153 2.56 5.87 -11.50
N LEU A 154 1.25 5.66 -11.31
CA LEU A 154 0.69 4.35 -10.99
C LEU A 154 0.89 3.34 -12.12
N ARG A 155 0.64 3.73 -13.37
CA ARG A 155 0.88 2.87 -14.55
C ARG A 155 2.36 2.52 -14.71
N LEU A 156 3.26 3.48 -14.48
CA LEU A 156 4.70 3.23 -14.52
C LEU A 156 5.10 2.24 -13.43
N ARG A 157 4.58 2.41 -12.22
CA ARG A 157 4.83 1.51 -11.10
C ARG A 157 4.29 0.11 -11.36
N SER A 158 3.06 -0.04 -11.85
CA SER A 158 2.46 -1.37 -12.08
C SER A 158 3.20 -2.19 -13.14
N ARG A 159 3.87 -1.54 -14.10
CA ARG A 159 4.69 -2.22 -15.12
C ARG A 159 6.04 -2.70 -14.61
N ARG A 160 6.57 -2.12 -13.54
CA ARG A 160 7.95 -2.39 -13.06
C ARG A 160 8.03 -2.92 -11.63
N LEU A 161 6.93 -2.93 -10.88
CA LEU A 161 6.95 -3.43 -9.51
C LEU A 161 6.77 -4.95 -9.55
N ASP A 162 7.80 -5.67 -9.13
CA ASP A 162 7.68 -7.11 -8.91
C ASP A 162 6.73 -7.37 -7.74
N ASP A 163 5.77 -8.26 -7.95
CA ASP A 163 4.93 -8.76 -6.88
C ASP A 163 5.74 -9.77 -6.04
N PRO A 164 6.11 -9.46 -4.79
CA PRO A 164 6.90 -10.35 -3.96
C PRO A 164 6.12 -11.62 -3.55
N CYS A 165 4.81 -11.66 -3.76
CA CYS A 165 3.99 -12.86 -3.55
C CYS A 165 4.01 -13.80 -4.76
N LYS A 166 4.33 -13.28 -5.96
CA LYS A 166 4.44 -14.10 -7.18
C LYS A 166 5.59 -15.10 -7.02
N GLY A 167 5.28 -16.40 -7.04
CA GLY A 167 6.26 -17.46 -6.82
C GLY A 167 6.74 -17.60 -5.37
N CYS A 168 5.98 -17.10 -4.38
CA CYS A 168 6.32 -17.32 -2.98
C CYS A 168 6.15 -18.80 -2.59
N PRO A 169 7.16 -19.46 -2.00
CA PRO A 169 7.07 -20.87 -1.65
C PRO A 169 6.14 -21.13 -0.45
N TRP A 170 5.83 -20.09 0.34
CA TRP A 170 4.83 -20.13 1.41
C TRP A 170 3.40 -19.86 0.94
N GLY A 171 3.16 -19.81 -0.36
CA GLY A 171 1.88 -19.46 -0.98
C GLY A 171 1.71 -17.99 -1.29
N ALA A 172 0.65 -17.69 -2.05
CA ALA A 172 0.33 -16.35 -2.50
C ALA A 172 -0.73 -15.73 -1.59
N PHE A 173 -0.56 -14.47 -1.20
CA PHE A 173 -1.56 -13.75 -0.43
C PHE A 173 -2.89 -13.68 -1.23
N PRO A 174 -4.07 -13.90 -0.62
CA PRO A 174 -4.33 -14.06 0.82
C PRO A 174 -4.21 -15.50 1.37
N VAL A 175 -3.99 -16.49 0.52
CA VAL A 175 -3.91 -17.92 0.90
C VAL A 175 -2.45 -18.35 1.02
N CYS A 176 -1.82 -17.92 2.11
CA CYS A 176 -0.42 -18.21 2.38
C CYS A 176 -0.18 -18.52 3.85
N ALA A 177 0.96 -19.13 4.17
CA ALA A 177 1.27 -19.60 5.52
C ALA A 177 1.25 -18.46 6.56
N HIS A 178 1.55 -17.22 6.17
CA HIS A 178 1.43 -16.05 7.06
C HIS A 178 0.03 -15.88 7.67
N ASN A 179 -1.02 -16.28 6.94
CA ASN A 179 -2.40 -16.16 7.37
C ASN A 179 -2.92 -17.40 8.14
N LEU A 180 -2.07 -18.41 8.42
CA LEU A 180 -2.47 -19.58 9.22
C LEU A 180 -3.08 -19.22 10.58
N PRO A 181 -2.54 -18.27 11.36
CA PRO A 181 -3.17 -17.86 12.62
C PRO A 181 -4.59 -17.30 12.40
N ALA A 182 -4.83 -16.61 11.29
CA ALA A 182 -6.16 -16.11 10.94
C ALA A 182 -7.10 -17.25 10.52
N LEU A 183 -6.63 -18.19 9.71
CA LEU A 183 -7.38 -19.40 9.32
C LEU A 183 -7.82 -20.21 10.55
N ARG A 184 -6.93 -20.41 11.53
CA ARG A 184 -7.26 -21.12 12.77
C ARG A 184 -8.34 -20.40 13.58
N ARG A 185 -8.25 -19.06 13.71
CA ARG A 185 -9.31 -18.27 14.37
C ARG A 185 -10.65 -18.36 13.64
N ILE A 186 -10.65 -18.38 12.31
CA ILE A 186 -11.87 -18.55 11.50
C ILE A 186 -12.47 -19.94 11.78
N ARG A 187 -11.65 -20.99 11.74
CA ARG A 187 -12.06 -22.37 12.06
C ARG A 187 -12.63 -22.48 13.48
N GLU A 188 -11.94 -21.93 14.48
CA GLU A 188 -12.40 -21.91 15.87
C GLU A 188 -13.73 -21.17 16.03
N ALA A 189 -13.95 -20.08 15.28
CA ALA A 189 -15.16 -19.29 15.36
C ALA A 189 -16.36 -19.89 14.61
N GLN A 190 -16.12 -20.63 13.52
CA GLN A 190 -17.17 -21.15 12.63
C GLN A 190 -17.44 -22.64 12.78
N GLY A 191 -16.51 -23.38 13.41
CA GLY A 191 -16.53 -24.84 13.46
C GLY A 191 -15.82 -25.49 12.26
N PRO A 192 -15.91 -26.83 12.14
CA PRO A 192 -15.29 -27.57 11.05
C PRO A 192 -15.86 -27.13 9.69
N ASP A 193 -14.97 -26.78 8.76
CA ASP A 193 -15.32 -26.43 7.39
C ASP A 193 -14.34 -27.12 6.44
N PRO A 194 -14.81 -27.93 5.46
CA PRO A 194 -13.91 -28.70 4.60
C PRO A 194 -12.90 -27.86 3.83
N PHE A 195 -13.28 -26.64 3.44
CA PHE A 195 -12.41 -25.74 2.70
C PHE A 195 -11.32 -25.16 3.62
N VAL A 196 -11.69 -24.58 4.76
CA VAL A 196 -10.73 -24.04 5.74
C VAL A 196 -9.80 -25.14 6.26
N ASP A 197 -10.34 -26.33 6.52
CA ASP A 197 -9.56 -27.48 6.98
C ASP A 197 -8.55 -27.95 5.94
N SER A 198 -8.94 -27.98 4.66
CA SER A 198 -8.02 -28.30 3.56
C SER A 198 -6.89 -27.26 3.44
N LEU A 199 -7.20 -25.97 3.59
CA LEU A 199 -6.21 -24.89 3.54
C LEU A 199 -5.23 -24.97 4.71
N ILE A 200 -5.72 -25.25 5.91
CA ILE A 200 -4.86 -25.43 7.09
C ILE A 200 -3.95 -26.63 6.87
N ALA A 201 -4.50 -27.78 6.45
CA ALA A 201 -3.71 -28.98 6.20
C ALA A 201 -2.61 -28.76 5.14
N GLU A 202 -2.90 -27.97 4.10
CA GLU A 202 -1.92 -27.65 3.06
C GLU A 202 -0.84 -26.67 3.53
N LEU A 203 -1.21 -25.67 4.34
CA LEU A 203 -0.29 -24.60 4.75
C LEU A 203 0.51 -24.94 6.01
N GLU A 204 -0.01 -25.78 6.90
CA GLU A 204 0.61 -26.16 8.18
C GLU A 204 2.07 -26.65 8.04
N PRO A 205 2.41 -27.51 7.06
CA PRO A 205 3.79 -27.97 6.85
C PRO A 205 4.76 -26.85 6.44
N LEU A 206 4.26 -25.69 6.01
CA LEU A 206 5.07 -24.53 5.63
C LEU A 206 5.41 -23.62 6.82
N ALA A 207 4.86 -23.89 8.01
CA ALA A 207 5.18 -23.18 9.23
C ALA A 207 6.57 -23.61 9.77
N PRO A 208 7.37 -22.70 10.37
CA PRO A 208 7.06 -21.29 10.67
C PRO A 208 7.18 -20.37 9.44
N TYR A 209 6.25 -19.41 9.35
CA TYR A 209 6.09 -18.48 8.22
C TYR A 209 7.25 -17.48 8.18
N PRO A 210 7.62 -16.97 6.99
CA PRO A 210 8.99 -16.59 6.70
C PRO A 210 9.49 -15.52 7.69
N PRO A 211 10.49 -15.87 8.52
CA PRO A 211 11.12 -14.90 9.41
C PRO A 211 11.75 -13.75 8.62
N ARG A 212 12.33 -14.02 7.43
CA ARG A 212 13.02 -13.04 6.58
C ARG A 212 12.96 -13.38 5.08
N LEU A 213 13.18 -12.37 4.23
CA LEU A 213 13.43 -12.54 2.79
C LEU A 213 14.62 -13.49 2.55
N GLY A 214 14.49 -14.42 1.60
CA GLY A 214 15.57 -15.33 1.18
C GLY A 214 15.67 -16.65 1.93
N GLN A 215 14.86 -16.88 2.98
CA GLN A 215 14.77 -18.20 3.60
C GLN A 215 14.01 -19.17 2.68
N THR A 216 14.25 -20.48 2.84
CA THR A 216 13.47 -21.55 2.20
C THR A 216 12.43 -22.08 3.18
N PRO A 217 11.27 -22.54 2.71
CA PRO A 217 10.33 -23.23 3.59
C PRO A 217 10.96 -24.52 4.13
N PRO A 218 10.49 -25.02 5.28
CA PRO A 218 10.98 -26.28 5.85
C PRO A 218 10.61 -27.50 5.00
N VAL A 219 9.55 -27.40 4.20
CA VAL A 219 9.08 -28.47 3.31
C VAL A 219 8.80 -27.89 1.91
N PRO A 220 9.24 -28.55 0.82
CA PRO A 220 8.86 -28.17 -0.54
C PRO A 220 7.37 -28.43 -0.76
N ARG A 221 6.64 -27.45 -1.30
CA ARG A 221 5.20 -27.58 -1.55
C ARG A 221 4.95 -28.55 -2.72
N PRO A 222 4.26 -29.69 -2.52
CA PRO A 222 3.91 -30.59 -3.61
C PRO A 222 3.07 -29.85 -4.64
N GLY A 223 3.41 -29.94 -5.93
CA GLY A 223 2.64 -29.29 -7.00
C GLY A 223 2.89 -27.79 -7.19
N GLN A 224 3.84 -27.18 -6.46
CA GLN A 224 4.44 -25.95 -6.98
C GLN A 224 5.30 -26.32 -8.19
N PHE A 225 4.71 -26.21 -9.38
CA PHE A 225 5.50 -26.08 -10.60
C PHE A 225 6.55 -25.00 -10.32
N GLN A 226 7.81 -25.40 -10.26
CA GLN A 226 8.90 -24.45 -10.42
C GLN A 226 8.74 -23.92 -11.83
N PHE A 227 8.06 -22.78 -11.97
CA PHE A 227 8.27 -21.97 -13.14
C PHE A 227 9.73 -21.53 -13.03
N HIS A 228 10.63 -22.30 -13.65
CA HIS A 228 11.88 -21.75 -14.14
C HIS A 228 11.47 -20.64 -15.09
N VAL A 229 11.30 -19.44 -14.55
CA VAL A 229 11.33 -18.23 -15.35
C VAL A 229 12.74 -18.25 -15.89
N ALA A 230 12.89 -18.65 -17.16
CA ALA A 230 14.14 -18.51 -17.86
C ALA A 230 14.63 -17.07 -17.60
N PRO A 231 15.92 -16.86 -17.29
CA PRO A 231 16.44 -15.51 -17.14
C PRO A 231 15.97 -14.70 -18.35
N PRO A 232 15.51 -13.45 -18.16
CA PRO A 232 15.10 -12.62 -19.28
C PRO A 232 16.26 -12.62 -20.30
N PRO A 233 15.97 -12.69 -21.61
CA PRO A 233 17.02 -12.60 -22.61
C PRO A 233 17.87 -11.36 -22.31
N ASN A 234 19.19 -11.54 -22.22
CA ASN A 234 20.11 -10.42 -22.04
C ASN A 234 19.84 -9.37 -23.13
N PRO A 235 19.80 -8.07 -22.78
CA PRO A 235 19.60 -7.00 -23.75
C PRO A 235 20.72 -6.96 -24.80
#